data_AF-A0AA96FM67-F1
#
_entry.id   AF-A0AA96FM67-F1
#
_cell.length_a   1.000
_cell.length_b   1.000
_cell.length_c   1.000
_cell.angle_alpha   90.00
_cell.angle_beta   90.00
_cell.angle_gamma   90.00
#
_symmetry.space_group_name_H-M   'P 1'
#
loop_
_entity.id
_entity.type
_entity.pdbx_description
1 polymer ?
#
loop_
_entity_poly.entity_id
_entity_poly.type
_entity_poly.pdbx_seq_one_letter_code
_entity_poly.pdbx_strand_id
1 'polypeptide(L)'
;MGTLGLWSLVRFLHVTGAVLWVGGQLALTLVVLPLARRMLSMEARDRFAAEAGRRFGLLTGTVFLPLQLATGWAVAWHKGVTWASLAEPGYGRTLATKLGLFVLVMLAAAGHGIAYSKGRAELARALAVVSLVGSLGIVLLATALPAT
;
A
#
# COMPACT_ATOMS: atom_id res chain seq x y z
N MET A 1 -6.45 20.25 28.22
CA MET A 1 -6.87 19.17 27.29
C MET A 1 -6.16 19.42 25.98
N GLY A 2 -5.20 18.56 25.61
CA GLY A 2 -4.34 18.79 24.45
C GLY A 2 -5.12 18.70 23.15
N THR A 3 -5.36 19.85 22.53
CA THR A 3 -5.86 20.01 21.16
C THR A 3 -4.94 19.27 20.19
N LEU A 4 -5.50 18.49 19.26
CA LEU A 4 -4.78 17.76 18.22
C LEU A 4 -3.63 18.61 17.62
N GLY A 5 -2.39 18.14 17.76
CA GLY A 5 -1.21 18.83 17.20
C GLY A 5 -0.96 18.46 15.74
N LEU A 6 -0.17 19.27 15.04
CA LEU A 6 0.21 19.02 13.63
C LEU A 6 0.78 17.61 13.42
N TRP A 7 1.63 17.13 14.33
CA TRP A 7 2.23 15.80 14.21
C TRP A 7 1.23 14.65 14.43
N SER A 8 0.20 14.86 15.25
CA SER A 8 -0.92 13.94 15.37
C SER A 8 -1.69 13.85 14.05
N LEU A 9 -1.92 14.99 13.39
CA LEU A 9 -2.56 15.03 12.07
C LEU A 9 -1.72 14.32 11.00
N VAL A 10 -0.41 14.59 10.92
CA VAL A 10 0.48 13.92 9.95
C VAL A 10 0.45 12.40 10.14
N ARG A 11 0.53 11.93 11.38
CA ARG A 11 0.45 10.49 11.70
C ARG A 11 -0.93 9.92 11.37
N PHE A 12 -2.00 10.64 11.69
CA PHE A 12 -3.37 10.25 11.35
C PHE A 12 -3.55 10.09 9.84
N LEU A 13 -3.06 11.05 9.05
CA LEU A 13 -3.10 10.99 7.58
C LEU A 13 -2.27 9.82 7.03
N HIS A 14 -1.09 9.57 7.59
CA HIS A 14 -0.26 8.42 7.22
C HIS A 14 -1.02 7.09 7.44
N VAL A 15 -1.55 6.90 8.65
CA VAL A 15 -2.28 5.66 9.01
C VAL A 15 -3.57 5.53 8.21
N THR A 16 -4.36 6.60 8.08
CA THR A 16 -5.61 6.58 7.32
C THR A 16 -5.36 6.28 5.85
N GLY A 17 -4.34 6.88 5.24
CA GLY A 17 -3.94 6.56 3.88
C GLY A 17 -3.54 5.09 3.73
N ALA A 18 -2.87 4.51 4.73
CA ALA A 18 -2.42 3.12 4.68
C ALA A 18 -3.62 2.17 4.82
N VAL A 19 -4.57 2.49 5.71
CA VAL A 19 -5.83 1.76 5.87
C VAL A 19 -6.66 1.81 4.59
N LEU A 20 -6.81 2.98 3.96
CA LEU A 20 -7.58 3.11 2.71
C LEU A 20 -6.92 2.34 1.56
N TRP A 21 -5.59 2.36 1.48
CA TRP A 21 -4.87 1.60 0.47
C TRP A 21 -4.96 0.09 0.72
N VAL A 22 -4.38 -0.40 1.81
CA VAL A 22 -4.29 -1.85 2.08
C VAL A 22 -5.67 -2.45 2.33
N GLY A 23 -6.53 -1.73 3.07
CA GLY A 23 -7.93 -2.09 3.25
C GLY A 23 -8.71 -2.08 1.93
N GLY A 24 -8.43 -1.14 1.03
CA GLY A 24 -9.01 -1.12 -0.32
C GLY A 24 -8.61 -2.34 -1.15
N GLN A 25 -7.34 -2.75 -1.11
CA GLN A 25 -6.87 -3.99 -1.77
C GLN A 25 -7.57 -5.23 -1.20
N LEU A 26 -7.72 -5.31 0.12
CA LEU A 26 -8.45 -6.40 0.79
C LEU A 26 -9.93 -6.40 0.41
N ALA A 27 -10.61 -5.26 0.49
CA ALA A 27 -12.02 -5.14 0.15
C ALA A 27 -12.28 -5.52 -1.32
N LEU A 28 -11.43 -5.05 -2.25
CA LEU A 28 -11.51 -5.43 -3.65
C LEU A 28 -11.35 -6.95 -3.83
N THR A 29 -10.32 -7.55 -3.20
CA THR A 29 -9.97 -8.95 -3.41
C THR A 29 -10.95 -9.92 -2.73
N LEU A 30 -11.40 -9.61 -1.52
CA LEU A 30 -12.16 -10.52 -0.66
C LEU A 30 -13.67 -10.34 -0.75
N VAL A 31 -14.14 -9.13 -1.11
CA VAL A 31 -15.57 -8.81 -1.11
C VAL A 31 -16.05 -8.46 -2.52
N VAL A 32 -15.48 -7.41 -3.11
CA VAL A 32 -16.01 -6.81 -4.34
C VAL A 32 -15.84 -7.75 -5.55
N LEU A 33 -14.62 -8.24 -5.81
CA LEU A 33 -14.36 -9.12 -6.96
C LEU A 33 -15.12 -10.45 -6.83
N PRO A 34 -15.13 -11.16 -5.69
CA PRO A 34 -15.92 -12.38 -5.54
C PRO A 34 -17.42 -12.15 -5.76
N LEU A 35 -17.98 -11.04 -5.28
CA LEU A 35 -19.38 -10.73 -5.48
C LEU A 35 -19.71 -10.44 -6.95
N ALA A 36 -18.86 -9.63 -7.62
CA ALA A 36 -18.98 -9.36 -9.05
C ALA A 36 -18.93 -10.66 -9.88
N ARG A 37 -18.07 -11.62 -9.50
CA ARG A 37 -18.01 -12.94 -10.15
C ARG A 37 -19.30 -13.77 -10.04
N ARG A 38 -20.09 -13.55 -8.98
CA ARG A 38 -21.34 -14.28 -8.75
C ARG A 38 -22.55 -13.61 -9.37
N MET A 39 -22.53 -12.28 -9.50
CA MET A 39 -23.71 -11.49 -9.88
C MET A 39 -23.69 -11.01 -11.34
N LEU A 40 -22.53 -10.95 -11.99
CA LEU A 40 -22.39 -10.38 -13.33
C LEU A 40 -22.16 -11.46 -14.39
N SER A 41 -22.54 -11.16 -15.65
CA SER A 41 -22.14 -11.97 -16.80
C SER A 41 -20.61 -11.97 -16.96
N MET A 42 -20.09 -12.88 -17.78
CA MET A 42 -18.66 -12.98 -18.03
C MET A 42 -18.08 -11.69 -18.60
N GLU A 43 -18.71 -11.09 -19.61
CA GLU A 43 -18.23 -9.82 -20.20
C GLU A 43 -18.34 -8.65 -19.22
N ALA A 44 -19.42 -8.60 -18.43
CA ALA A 44 -19.63 -7.54 -17.45
C ALA A 44 -18.63 -7.63 -16.29
N ARG A 45 -18.32 -8.84 -15.82
CA ARG A 45 -17.30 -9.10 -14.80
C ARG A 45 -15.92 -8.62 -15.24
N ASP A 46 -15.50 -8.97 -16.46
CA ASP A 46 -14.15 -8.62 -16.94
C ASP A 46 -14.01 -7.10 -17.12
N ARG A 47 -15.04 -6.45 -17.67
CA ARG A 47 -15.10 -4.99 -17.76
C ARG A 47 -15.08 -4.33 -16.38
N PHE A 48 -15.85 -4.84 -15.42
CA PHE A 48 -15.88 -4.32 -14.06
C PHE A 48 -14.52 -4.45 -13.37
N ALA A 49 -13.87 -5.62 -13.48
CA ALA A 49 -12.56 -5.84 -12.89
C ALA A 49 -11.49 -4.90 -13.51
N ALA A 50 -11.52 -4.70 -14.82
CA ALA A 50 -10.63 -3.77 -15.51
C ALA A 50 -10.79 -2.34 -15.00
N GLU A 51 -12.03 -1.86 -14.92
CA GLU A 51 -12.32 -0.48 -14.52
C GLU A 51 -12.07 -0.23 -13.03
N ALA A 52 -12.45 -1.18 -12.17
CA ALA A 52 -12.14 -1.13 -10.74
C ALA A 52 -10.62 -1.12 -10.51
N GLY A 53 -9.88 -1.99 -11.20
CA GLY A 53 -8.42 -2.04 -11.13
C GLY A 53 -7.77 -0.74 -11.62
N ARG A 54 -8.22 -0.20 -12.77
CA ARG A 54 -7.75 1.07 -13.32
C ARG A 54 -8.00 2.23 -12.37
N ARG A 55 -9.21 2.32 -11.80
CA ARG A 55 -9.57 3.38 -10.84
C ARG A 55 -8.74 3.27 -9.56
N PHE A 56 -8.57 2.05 -9.04
CA PHE A 56 -7.75 1.83 -7.85
C PHE A 56 -6.27 2.14 -8.11
N GLY A 57 -5.73 1.75 -9.27
CA GLY A 57 -4.38 2.08 -9.69
C GLY A 57 -4.16 3.59 -9.81
N LEU A 58 -5.13 4.31 -10.38
CA LEU A 58 -5.10 5.78 -10.45
C LEU A 58 -5.06 6.40 -9.05
N LEU A 59 -5.99 6.01 -8.16
CA LEU A 59 -6.00 6.50 -6.77
C LEU A 59 -4.70 6.17 -6.03
N THR A 60 -4.15 4.99 -6.29
CA THR A 60 -2.86 4.59 -5.72
C THR A 60 -1.75 5.53 -6.18
N GLY A 61 -1.63 5.77 -7.49
CA GLY A 61 -0.58 6.61 -8.05
C GLY A 61 -0.72 8.11 -7.72
N THR A 62 -1.94 8.63 -7.66
CA THR A 62 -2.17 10.09 -7.52
C THR A 62 -2.51 10.53 -6.10
N VAL A 63 -3.00 9.63 -5.24
CA VAL A 63 -3.43 9.97 -3.87
C VAL A 63 -2.62 9.19 -2.84
N PHE A 64 -2.72 7.86 -2.85
CA PHE A 64 -2.15 7.07 -1.75
C PHE A 64 -0.63 7.12 -1.72
N LEU A 65 0.04 6.93 -2.86
CA LEU A 65 1.49 6.96 -2.94
C LEU A 65 2.07 8.33 -2.55
N PRO A 66 1.63 9.47 -3.11
CA PRO A 66 2.12 10.79 -2.69
C PRO A 66 1.86 11.07 -1.21
N LEU A 67 0.66 10.75 -0.71
CA LEU A 67 0.31 10.93 0.70
C LEU A 67 1.23 10.12 1.61
N GLN A 68 1.46 8.84 1.28
CA GLN A 68 2.32 7.95 2.07
C GLN A 68 3.78 8.39 2.08
N LEU A 69 4.32 8.79 0.93
CA LEU A 69 5.69 9.28 0.84
C LEU A 69 5.86 10.58 1.62
N ALA A 70 4.96 11.55 1.44
CA ALA A 70 5.05 12.84 2.11
C ALA A 70 4.92 12.69 3.64
N THR A 71 3.90 11.96 4.10
CA THR A 71 3.67 11.78 5.55
C THR A 71 4.71 10.86 6.18
N GLY A 72 5.14 9.80 5.50
CA GLY A 72 6.20 8.90 5.97
C GLY A 72 7.54 9.62 6.10
N TRP A 73 7.88 10.46 5.11
CA TRP A 73 9.06 11.33 5.16
C TRP A 73 8.97 12.33 6.31
N ALA A 74 7.84 13.03 6.46
CA ALA A 74 7.64 13.99 7.54
C ALA A 74 7.78 13.36 8.93
N VAL A 75 7.26 12.14 9.13
CA VAL A 75 7.41 11.39 10.38
C VAL A 75 8.87 10.99 10.62
N ALA A 76 9.57 10.49 9.59
CA ALA A 76 10.98 10.12 9.70
C ALA A 76 11.86 11.34 10.04
N TRP A 77 11.61 12.47 9.37
CA TRP A 77 12.28 13.73 9.63
C TRP A 77 12.04 14.22 11.05
N HIS A 78 10.79 14.21 11.52
CA HIS A 78 10.44 14.64 12.88
C HIS A 78 11.13 13.80 13.96
N LYS A 79 11.36 12.52 13.67
CA LYS A 79 12.09 11.59 14.55
C LYS A 79 13.61 11.68 14.41
N GLY A 80 14.14 12.57 13.58
CA GLY A 80 15.58 12.73 13.37
C GLY A 80 16.25 11.53 12.68
N VAL A 81 15.50 10.76 11.88
CA VAL A 81 16.02 9.60 11.14
C VAL A 81 17.05 10.06 10.11
N THR A 82 18.25 9.50 10.17
CA THR A 82 19.34 9.71 9.20
C THR A 82 19.64 8.44 8.42
N TRP A 83 20.44 8.53 7.35
CA TRP A 83 20.89 7.33 6.63
C TRP A 83 21.65 6.34 7.52
N ALA A 84 22.48 6.85 8.44
CA ALA A 84 23.20 6.01 9.40
C ALA A 84 22.22 5.28 10.35
N SER A 85 21.14 5.96 10.76
CA SER A 85 20.15 5.35 11.65
C SER A 85 19.50 4.09 11.06
N LEU A 86 19.45 3.93 9.73
CA LEU A 86 18.86 2.76 9.08
C LEU A 86 19.64 1.45 9.31
N ALA A 87 20.94 1.54 9.63
CA ALA A 87 21.77 0.38 9.97
C ALA A 87 21.58 -0.07 11.43
N GLU A 88 21.14 0.85 12.29
CA GLU A 88 21.06 0.63 13.73
C GLU A 88 19.99 -0.43 14.09
N PRO A 89 20.28 -1.36 15.02
CA PRO A 89 19.31 -2.30 15.53
C PRO A 89 18.05 -1.61 16.10
N GLY A 90 16.91 -2.29 16.05
CA GLY A 90 15.65 -1.76 16.57
C GLY A 90 14.92 -0.91 15.53
N TYR A 91 14.68 0.37 15.82
CA TYR A 91 13.83 1.24 14.98
C TYR A 91 14.37 1.38 13.54
N GLY A 92 15.67 1.62 13.41
CA GLY A 92 16.35 1.87 12.15
C GLY A 92 16.25 0.72 11.15
N ARG A 93 16.69 -0.46 11.58
CA ARG A 93 16.62 -1.71 10.81
C ARG A 93 15.18 -2.06 10.40
N THR A 94 14.22 -1.95 11.31
CA THR A 94 12.80 -2.21 11.00
C THR A 94 12.25 -1.22 9.97
N LEU A 95 12.61 0.06 10.09
CA LEU A 95 12.27 1.06 9.09
C LEU A 95 12.91 0.75 7.73
N ALA A 96 14.19 0.37 7.69
CA ALA A 96 14.88 -0.02 6.47
C ALA A 96 14.21 -1.22 5.79
N THR A 97 13.87 -2.26 6.54
CA THR A 97 13.12 -3.42 6.03
C THR A 97 11.75 -3.01 5.50
N LYS A 98 11.04 -2.13 6.20
CA LYS A 98 9.74 -1.60 5.76
C LYS A 98 9.85 -0.86 4.43
N LEU A 99 10.87 0.00 4.27
CA LEU A 99 11.11 0.76 3.04
C LEU A 99 11.53 -0.16 1.89
N GLY A 100 12.38 -1.15 2.13
CA GLY A 100 12.76 -2.15 1.14
C GLY A 100 11.54 -2.95 0.65
N LEU A 101 10.71 -3.43 1.58
CA LEU A 101 9.47 -4.12 1.25
C LEU A 101 8.49 -3.22 0.48
N PHE A 102 8.38 -1.95 0.85
CA PHE A 102 7.60 -0.96 0.11
C PHE A 102 8.05 -0.83 -1.35
N VAL A 103 9.36 -0.75 -1.62
CA VAL A 103 9.88 -0.72 -2.99
C VAL A 103 9.50 -1.99 -3.74
N LEU A 104 9.65 -3.17 -3.14
CA LEU A 104 9.26 -4.45 -3.76
C LEU A 104 7.76 -4.49 -4.09
N VAL A 105 6.90 -3.99 -3.19
CA VAL A 105 5.46 -3.88 -3.41
C VAL A 105 5.15 -2.93 -4.57
N MET A 106 5.86 -1.80 -4.70
CA MET A 106 5.66 -0.87 -5.80
C MET A 106 6.06 -1.48 -7.14
N LEU A 107 7.18 -2.20 -7.19
CA LEU A 107 7.61 -2.94 -8.37
C LEU A 107 6.59 -4.03 -8.75
N ALA A 108 6.08 -4.77 -7.77
CA ALA A 108 5.04 -5.78 -8.00
C ALA A 108 3.73 -5.15 -8.51
N ALA A 109 3.30 -4.03 -7.94
CA ALA A 109 2.10 -3.31 -8.36
C ALA A 109 2.22 -2.76 -9.80
N ALA A 110 3.35 -2.14 -10.13
CA ALA A 110 3.63 -1.67 -11.49
C ALA A 110 3.69 -2.84 -12.48
N GLY A 111 4.39 -3.91 -12.10
CA GLY A 111 4.46 -5.15 -12.88
C GLY A 111 3.09 -5.78 -13.11
N HIS A 112 2.21 -5.78 -12.11
CA HIS A 112 0.83 -6.24 -12.23
C HIS A 112 0.09 -5.47 -13.34
N GLY A 113 0.16 -4.13 -13.32
CA GLY A 113 -0.48 -3.29 -14.34
C GLY A 113 0.05 -3.56 -15.75
N ILE A 114 1.37 -3.74 -15.89
CA ILE A 114 2.01 -4.08 -17.18
C ILE A 114 1.65 -5.49 -17.65
N ALA A 115 1.62 -6.47 -16.74
CA ALA A 115 1.25 -7.84 -17.07
C ALA A 115 -0.22 -7.93 -17.50
N TYR A 116 -1.09 -7.20 -16.80
CA TYR A 116 -2.51 -7.10 -17.11
C TYR A 116 -2.75 -6.48 -18.49
N SER A 117 -2.09 -5.35 -18.80
CA SER A 117 -2.23 -4.69 -20.11
C SER A 117 -1.71 -5.55 -21.28
N LYS A 118 -0.77 -6.46 -21.02
CA LYS A 118 -0.24 -7.44 -21.99
C LYS A 118 -1.03 -8.75 -22.04
N GLY A 119 -2.16 -8.87 -21.34
CA GLY A 119 -2.98 -10.09 -21.32
C GLY A 119 -2.35 -11.28 -20.58
N ARG A 120 -1.30 -11.08 -19.78
CA ARG A 120 -0.59 -12.13 -19.04
C ARG A 120 -1.27 -12.41 -17.69
N ALA A 121 -2.44 -13.06 -17.74
CA ALA A 121 -3.33 -13.23 -16.59
C ALA A 121 -2.65 -13.90 -15.37
N GLU A 122 -1.90 -14.98 -15.57
CA GLU A 122 -1.21 -15.70 -14.48
C GLU A 122 -0.18 -14.83 -13.75
N LEU A 123 0.66 -14.13 -14.51
CA LEU A 123 1.66 -13.21 -13.96
C LEU A 123 1.00 -12.03 -13.25
N ALA A 124 -0.04 -11.43 -13.86
CA ALA A 124 -0.78 -10.34 -13.25
C ALA A 124 -1.39 -10.78 -11.90
N ARG A 125 -1.94 -11.99 -11.81
CA ARG A 125 -2.48 -12.54 -10.56
C ARG A 125 -1.38 -12.73 -9.51
N ALA A 126 -0.26 -13.34 -9.88
CA ALA A 126 0.86 -13.56 -8.96
C ALA A 126 1.38 -12.23 -8.39
N LEU A 127 1.59 -11.23 -9.25
CA LEU A 127 2.07 -9.90 -8.85
C LEU A 127 1.06 -9.14 -7.97
N ALA A 128 -0.25 -9.31 -8.22
CA ALA A 128 -1.29 -8.75 -7.36
C ALA A 128 -1.25 -9.37 -5.95
N VAL A 129 -1.10 -10.70 -5.86
CA VAL A 129 -0.99 -11.41 -4.57
C VAL A 129 0.28 -10.99 -3.83
N VAL A 130 1.43 -10.94 -4.51
CA VAL A 130 2.70 -10.46 -3.93
C VAL A 130 2.57 -9.03 -3.42
N SER A 131 1.95 -8.14 -4.20
CA SER A 131 1.71 -6.76 -3.78
C SER A 131 0.80 -6.68 -2.54
N LEU A 132 -0.29 -7.44 -2.50
CA LEU A 132 -1.19 -7.48 -1.35
C LEU A 132 -0.50 -8.01 -0.09
N VAL A 133 0.15 -9.18 -0.18
CA VAL A 133 0.85 -9.80 0.96
C VAL A 133 2.00 -8.92 1.43
N GLY A 134 2.77 -8.34 0.51
CA GLY A 134 3.81 -7.38 0.86
C GLY A 134 3.25 -6.12 1.53
N SER A 135 2.08 -5.62 1.08
CA SER A 135 1.41 -4.47 1.71
C SER A 135 0.97 -4.77 3.14
N LEU A 136 0.45 -5.98 3.40
CA LEU A 136 0.18 -6.46 4.77
C LEU A 136 1.46 -6.55 5.60
N GLY A 137 2.56 -7.02 5.00
CA GLY A 137 3.88 -7.03 5.64
C GLY A 137 4.37 -5.62 6.01
N ILE A 138 4.12 -4.60 5.18
CA ILE A 138 4.45 -3.20 5.49
C ILE A 138 3.67 -2.72 6.72
N VAL A 139 2.38 -3.07 6.81
CA VAL A 139 1.54 -2.74 7.98
C VAL A 139 2.05 -3.46 9.23
N LEU A 140 2.39 -4.74 9.12
CA LEU A 140 2.98 -5.51 10.23
C LEU A 140 4.31 -4.91 10.70
N LEU A 141 5.20 -4.55 9.79
CA LEU A 141 6.45 -3.88 10.15
C LEU A 141 6.20 -2.50 10.78
N ALA A 142 5.15 -1.81 10.35
CA ALA A 142 4.77 -0.53 10.94
C ALA A 142 4.30 -0.68 12.40
N THR A 143 3.57 -1.76 12.74
CA THR A 143 3.15 -2.03 14.12
C THR A 143 4.30 -2.50 15.01
N ALA A 144 5.35 -3.07 14.42
CA ALA A 144 6.57 -3.49 15.11
C ALA A 144 7.59 -2.35 15.34
N LEU A 145 7.36 -1.14 14.80
CA LEU A 145 8.23 0.00 15.08
C LEU A 145 8.12 0.39 16.56
N PRO A 146 9.23 0.45 17.31
CA PRO A 146 9.20 0.83 18.71
C PRO A 146 8.50 2.18 18.94
N ALA A 147 7.66 2.24 19.98
CA ALA A 147 7.15 3.52 20.47
C ALA A 147 8.34 4.31 21.01
N THR A 148 8.65 5.41 20.33
CA THR A 148 9.64 6.42 20.74
C THR A 148 8.93 7.56 21.42
#